data_AF-A0A1I6VF72-F1
#
_entry.id   AF-A0A1I6VF72-F1
#
_cell.length_a   1.000
_cell.length_b   1.000
_cell.length_c   1.000
_cell.angle_alpha   90.00
_cell.angle_beta   90.00
_cell.angle_gamma   90.00
#
_symmetry.space_group_name_H-M   'P 1'
#
loop_
_entity.id
_entity.type
_entity.pdbx_description
1 polymer ?
#
loop_
_entity_poly.entity_id
_entity_poly.type
_entity_poly.pdbx_seq_one_letter_code
_entity_poly.pdbx_strand_id
1 'polypeptide(L)'
;MQLLPNDGTGNFRAVAGTISELAALYHQKLTLKGYSLLQEEIQAAFIEEVKRYAGWQSLTCQKSSAVPIAVDEHLILEAFEWVIIEPCVKANCDLIQASLVEASRSMGGDGFGMSVSEAEQAYEAEKEKMPKNAFVQPPFSFKTAGGN
;
A
#
# COMPACT_ATOMS: atom_id res chain seq x y z
N MET A 1 3.37 -0.15 13.25
CA MET A 1 3.29 -1.63 13.16
C MET A 1 3.34 -2.24 14.55
N GLN A 2 2.46 -3.20 14.82
CA GLN A 2 2.29 -3.87 16.09
C GLN A 2 2.34 -5.38 15.89
N LEU A 3 3.15 -6.08 16.70
CA LEU A 3 3.19 -7.54 16.72
C LEU A 3 2.04 -8.06 17.58
N LEU A 4 1.26 -9.00 17.08
CA LEU A 4 0.19 -9.63 17.86
C LEU A 4 0.75 -10.76 18.74
N PRO A 5 0.16 -11.01 19.92
CA PRO A 5 0.55 -12.13 20.77
C PRO A 5 0.43 -13.47 20.03
N ASN A 6 1.29 -14.42 20.38
CA ASN A 6 1.16 -15.79 19.88
C ASN A 6 -0.12 -16.43 20.42
N ASP A 7 -1.02 -16.82 19.54
CA ASP A 7 -2.31 -17.45 19.87
C ASP A 7 -2.21 -18.98 20.01
N GLY A 8 -1.01 -19.54 19.94
CA GLY A 8 -0.77 -20.98 20.03
C GLY A 8 -0.97 -21.74 18.73
N THR A 9 -1.36 -21.05 17.63
CA THR A 9 -1.54 -21.68 16.31
C THR A 9 -0.24 -21.82 15.52
N GLY A 10 0.86 -21.19 15.98
CA GLY A 10 2.12 -21.12 15.25
C GLY A 10 2.12 -20.12 14.09
N ASN A 11 1.03 -19.38 13.88
CA ASN A 11 0.94 -18.33 12.87
C ASN A 11 1.18 -16.96 13.51
N PHE A 12 2.41 -16.44 13.37
CA PHE A 12 2.73 -15.10 13.85
C PHE A 12 2.06 -14.04 12.98
N ARG A 13 1.37 -13.09 13.63
CA ARG A 13 0.65 -12.01 12.96
C ARG A 13 1.17 -10.65 13.40
N ALA A 14 1.13 -9.70 12.49
CA ALA A 14 1.51 -8.32 12.75
C ALA A 14 0.55 -7.39 12.00
N VAL A 15 0.16 -6.31 12.65
CA VAL A 15 -0.77 -5.31 12.11
C VAL A 15 0.04 -4.06 11.76
N ALA A 16 -0.16 -3.53 10.55
CA ALA A 16 0.52 -2.32 10.11
C ALA A 16 -0.06 -1.09 10.82
N GLY A 17 -1.39 -0.97 10.78
CA GLY A 17 -2.19 0.15 11.30
C GLY A 17 -3.37 0.45 10.38
N THR A 18 -4.11 1.50 10.69
CA THR A 18 -5.12 2.07 9.79
C THR A 18 -4.48 2.80 8.61
N ILE A 19 -5.20 2.94 7.49
CA ILE A 19 -4.73 3.75 6.35
C ILE A 19 -4.37 5.17 6.79
N SER A 20 -5.16 5.82 7.66
CA SER A 20 -4.89 7.17 8.16
C SER A 20 -3.58 7.25 8.95
N GLU A 21 -3.33 6.31 9.86
CA GLU A 21 -2.08 6.25 10.63
C GLU A 21 -0.87 6.01 9.72
N LEU A 22 -1.00 5.11 8.75
CA LEU A 22 0.06 4.82 7.78
C LEU A 22 0.33 6.02 6.88
N ALA A 23 -0.70 6.73 6.43
CA ALA A 23 -0.58 7.96 5.66
C ALA A 23 0.12 9.07 6.45
N ALA A 24 -0.22 9.26 7.73
CA ALA A 24 0.45 10.22 8.61
C ALA A 24 1.95 9.91 8.79
N LEU A 25 2.30 8.63 9.00
CA LEU A 25 3.68 8.17 9.10
C LEU A 25 4.43 8.39 7.78
N TYR A 26 3.79 8.10 6.64
CA TYR A 26 4.38 8.30 5.32
C TYR A 26 4.56 9.77 4.98
N HIS A 27 3.59 10.61 5.34
CA HIS A 27 3.68 12.06 5.20
C HIS A 27 4.91 12.59 5.93
N GLN A 28 5.09 12.26 7.21
CA GLN A 28 6.29 12.64 7.96
C GLN A 28 7.59 12.19 7.26
N LYS A 29 7.63 10.95 6.78
CA LYS A 29 8.79 10.39 6.05
C LYS A 29 9.08 11.13 4.74
N LEU A 30 8.05 11.53 4.00
CA LEU A 30 8.17 12.22 2.72
C LEU A 30 8.53 13.70 2.91
N THR A 31 7.95 14.38 3.91
CA THR A 31 8.35 15.75 4.29
C THR A 31 9.84 15.82 4.64
N LEU A 32 10.37 14.83 5.37
CA LEU A 32 11.81 14.74 5.66
C LEU A 32 12.69 14.55 4.41
N LYS A 33 12.11 14.04 3.32
CA LYS A 33 12.78 13.91 2.01
C LYS A 33 12.59 15.15 1.13
N GLY A 34 11.91 16.18 1.62
CA GLY A 34 11.64 17.42 0.88
C GLY A 34 10.44 17.33 -0.07
N TYR A 35 9.55 16.36 0.10
CA TYR A 35 8.32 16.29 -0.69
C TYR A 35 7.30 17.30 -0.14
N SER A 36 6.49 17.84 -1.06
CA SER A 36 5.50 18.88 -0.76
C SER A 36 4.07 18.35 -0.72
N LEU A 37 3.90 17.03 -0.68
CA LEU A 37 2.61 16.36 -0.65
C LEU A 37 1.88 16.62 0.66
N LEU A 38 0.57 16.80 0.57
CA LEU A 38 -0.32 16.85 1.73
C LEU A 38 -0.63 15.43 2.23
N GLN A 39 -1.01 15.32 3.50
CA GLN A 39 -1.39 14.03 4.09
C GLN A 39 -2.60 13.42 3.38
N GLU A 40 -3.55 14.25 2.94
CA GLU A 40 -4.76 13.84 2.22
C GLU A 40 -4.43 13.22 0.86
N GLU A 41 -3.41 13.75 0.16
CA GLU A 41 -2.95 13.22 -1.13
C GLU A 41 -2.31 11.84 -0.95
N ILE A 42 -1.51 11.69 0.11
CA ILE A 42 -0.91 10.40 0.47
C ILE A 42 -2.02 9.41 0.85
N GLN A 43 -3.00 9.83 1.65
CA GLN A 43 -4.13 8.99 2.03
C GLN A 43 -4.94 8.53 0.81
N ALA A 44 -5.17 9.41 -0.16
CA ALA A 44 -5.83 9.05 -1.42
C ALA A 44 -5.02 8.01 -2.20
N ALA A 45 -3.69 8.18 -2.30
CA ALA A 45 -2.81 7.19 -2.93
C ALA A 45 -2.88 5.83 -2.21
N PHE A 46 -2.91 5.81 -0.87
CA PHE A 46 -3.13 4.59 -0.10
C PHE A 46 -4.45 3.91 -0.45
N ILE A 47 -5.55 4.65 -0.46
CA ILE A 47 -6.88 4.10 -0.77
C ILE A 47 -6.90 3.53 -2.20
N GLU A 48 -6.27 4.21 -3.15
CA GLU A 48 -6.16 3.73 -4.54
C GLU A 48 -5.39 2.41 -4.61
N GLU A 49 -4.20 2.33 -4.01
CA GLU A 49 -3.39 1.12 -4.07
C GLU A 49 -4.00 -0.04 -3.28
N VAL A 50 -4.70 0.23 -2.18
CA VAL A 50 -5.45 -0.80 -1.44
C VAL A 50 -6.60 -1.35 -2.30
N LYS A 51 -7.32 -0.48 -3.02
CA LYS A 51 -8.35 -0.93 -3.99
C LYS A 51 -7.74 -1.76 -5.11
N ARG A 52 -6.56 -1.38 -5.60
CA ARG A 52 -5.83 -2.14 -6.62
C ARG A 52 -5.42 -3.52 -6.10
N TYR A 53 -4.86 -3.58 -4.89
CA TYR A 53 -4.51 -4.83 -4.23
C TYR A 53 -5.73 -5.73 -4.02
N ALA A 54 -6.86 -5.15 -3.59
CA ALA A 54 -8.14 -5.85 -3.43
C ALA A 54 -8.66 -6.47 -4.74
N GLY A 55 -8.28 -5.92 -5.90
CA GLY A 55 -8.57 -6.48 -7.22
C GLY A 55 -7.77 -7.75 -7.54
N TRP A 56 -6.63 -7.97 -6.86
CA TRP A 56 -5.76 -9.14 -7.06
C TRP A 56 -5.92 -10.20 -5.97
N GLN A 57 -6.05 -9.79 -4.71
CA GLN A 57 -6.08 -10.68 -3.55
C GLN A 57 -7.10 -10.16 -2.52
N SER A 58 -7.78 -11.08 -1.84
CA SER A 58 -8.68 -10.72 -0.74
C SER A 58 -7.91 -10.20 0.47
N LEU A 59 -8.35 -9.07 1.03
CA LEU A 59 -7.81 -8.57 2.29
C LEU A 59 -8.26 -9.43 3.47
N THR A 60 -7.44 -9.50 4.50
CA THR A 60 -7.68 -10.29 5.71
C THR A 60 -8.92 -9.83 6.45
N CYS A 61 -9.23 -8.53 6.42
CA CYS A 61 -10.46 -7.97 6.99
C CYS A 61 -11.73 -8.58 6.37
N GLN A 62 -11.68 -9.03 5.10
CA GLN A 62 -12.82 -9.66 4.44
C GLN A 62 -13.12 -11.07 4.98
N LYS A 63 -12.10 -11.80 5.48
CA LYS A 63 -12.26 -13.19 5.95
C LYS A 63 -13.23 -13.32 7.13
N SER A 64 -13.40 -12.25 7.90
CA SER A 64 -14.24 -12.24 9.10
C SER A 64 -15.51 -11.39 8.94
N SER A 65 -15.75 -10.82 7.76
CA SER A 65 -16.88 -9.90 7.55
C SER A 65 -18.08 -10.59 6.91
N ALA A 66 -19.25 -10.36 7.49
CA ALA A 66 -20.54 -10.76 6.92
C ALA A 66 -21.15 -9.66 6.02
N VAL A 67 -20.53 -8.48 5.94
CA VAL A 67 -21.02 -7.30 5.21
C VAL A 67 -19.94 -6.73 4.28
N PRO A 68 -20.33 -6.00 3.22
CA PRO A 68 -19.37 -5.27 2.39
C PRO A 68 -18.54 -4.29 3.24
N ILE A 69 -17.22 -4.32 3.07
CA ILE A 69 -16.29 -3.39 3.72
C ILE A 69 -15.92 -2.30 2.72
N ALA A 70 -16.09 -1.04 3.11
CA ALA A 70 -15.59 0.08 2.34
C ALA A 70 -14.07 0.21 2.54
N VAL A 71 -13.34 0.53 1.47
CA VAL A 71 -11.92 0.90 1.56
C VAL A 71 -11.84 2.39 1.85
N ASP A 72 -11.68 2.72 3.13
CA ASP A 72 -11.56 4.07 3.66
C ASP A 72 -10.34 4.23 4.59
N GLU A 73 -10.18 5.43 5.16
CA GLU A 73 -9.05 5.78 6.02
C GLU A 73 -8.96 4.98 7.33
N HIS A 74 -10.06 4.35 7.76
CA HIS A 74 -10.13 3.55 8.97
C HIS A 74 -9.83 2.07 8.73
N LEU A 75 -9.69 1.66 7.47
CA LEU A 75 -9.37 0.28 7.13
C LEU A 75 -7.99 -0.11 7.70
N ILE A 76 -7.97 -1.20 8.47
CA ILE A 76 -6.75 -1.75 9.08
C ILE A 76 -6.08 -2.70 8.09
N LEU A 77 -4.79 -2.49 7.85
CA LEU A 77 -3.96 -3.37 7.03
C LEU A 77 -3.12 -4.30 7.91
N GLU A 78 -3.05 -5.57 7.52
CA GLU A 78 -2.06 -6.49 8.08
C GLU A 78 -0.65 -6.14 7.55
N ALA A 79 0.38 -6.50 8.30
CA ALA A 79 1.76 -6.15 7.96
C ALA A 79 2.20 -6.67 6.59
N PHE A 80 1.76 -7.88 6.20
CA PHE A 80 2.12 -8.45 4.90
C PHE A 80 1.42 -7.73 3.74
N GLU A 81 0.16 -7.31 3.93
CA GLU A 81 -0.60 -6.52 2.95
C GLU A 81 0.09 -5.17 2.75
N TRP A 82 0.46 -4.53 3.86
CA TRP A 82 1.21 -3.28 3.85
C TRP A 82 2.53 -3.40 3.08
N VAL A 83 3.33 -4.44 3.30
CA VAL A 83 4.64 -4.60 2.61
C VAL A 83 4.49 -4.78 1.10
N ILE A 84 3.37 -5.33 0.63
CA ILE A 84 3.08 -5.47 -0.81
C ILE A 84 2.58 -4.13 -1.40
N ILE A 85 1.81 -3.36 -0.63
CA ILE A 85 1.18 -2.11 -1.06
C ILE A 85 2.16 -0.93 -0.99
N GLU A 86 3.05 -0.90 -0.01
CA GLU A 86 3.99 0.22 0.26
C GLU A 86 4.76 0.67 -1.00
N PRO A 87 5.38 -0.21 -1.81
CA PRO A 87 6.13 0.22 -2.98
C PRO A 87 5.27 0.94 -4.02
N CYS A 88 4.03 0.50 -4.21
CA CYS A 88 3.09 1.12 -5.13
C CYS A 88 2.62 2.48 -4.62
N VAL A 89 2.34 2.60 -3.32
CA VAL A 89 2.00 3.89 -2.69
C VAL A 89 3.14 4.88 -2.84
N LYS A 90 4.38 4.42 -2.62
CA LYS A 90 5.56 5.24 -2.81
C LYS A 90 5.66 5.73 -4.26
N ALA A 91 5.52 4.85 -5.24
CA ALA A 91 5.64 5.23 -6.64
C ALA A 91 4.51 6.18 -7.09
N ASN A 92 3.30 6.01 -6.56
CA ASN A 92 2.19 6.96 -6.76
C ASN A 92 2.52 8.34 -6.16
N CYS A 93 3.05 8.39 -4.93
CA CYS A 93 3.51 9.65 -4.33
C CYS A 93 4.65 10.32 -5.12
N ASP A 94 5.57 9.54 -5.68
CA ASP A 94 6.65 10.04 -6.53
C ASP A 94 6.08 10.67 -7.82
N LEU A 95 5.04 10.08 -8.40
CA LEU A 95 4.33 10.62 -9.57
C LEU A 95 3.61 11.93 -9.28
N ILE A 96 2.91 12.03 -8.13
CA ILE A 96 2.24 13.28 -7.71
C ILE A 96 3.29 14.37 -7.51
N GLN A 97 4.40 14.06 -6.81
CA GLN A 97 5.49 15.01 -6.60
C GLN A 97 6.14 15.45 -7.93
N ALA A 98 6.39 14.54 -8.86
CA ALA A 98 6.94 14.87 -10.17
C ALA A 98 6.01 15.81 -10.96
N SER A 99 4.70 15.57 -10.88
CA SER A 99 3.67 16.41 -11.51
C SER A 99 3.66 17.83 -10.91
N LEU A 100 3.82 17.95 -9.59
CA LEU A 100 3.93 19.25 -8.91
C LEU A 100 5.20 20.02 -9.31
N VAL A 101 6.33 19.31 -9.44
CA VAL A 101 7.60 19.91 -9.88
C VAL A 101 7.52 20.38 -11.33
N GLU A 102 6.90 19.60 -12.21
CA GLU A 102 6.69 19.98 -13.61
C GLU A 102 5.74 21.18 -13.75
N ALA A 103 4.65 21.20 -12.97
CA ALA A 103 3.77 22.37 -12.89
C ALA A 103 4.53 23.61 -12.41
N SER A 104 5.39 23.46 -11.40
CA SER A 104 6.24 24.56 -10.91
C SER A 104 7.23 25.05 -11.96
N ARG A 105 7.80 24.14 -12.76
CA ARG A 105 8.67 24.47 -13.90
C ARG A 105 7.93 25.26 -14.97
N SER A 106 6.67 24.91 -15.25
CA SER A 106 5.85 25.67 -16.22
C SER A 106 5.59 27.12 -15.79
N MET A 107 5.61 27.37 -14.47
CA MET A 107 5.43 28.70 -13.86
C MET A 107 6.76 29.47 -13.67
N GLY A 108 7.88 28.95 -14.18
CA GLY A 108 9.19 29.61 -14.11
C GLY A 108 10.04 29.22 -12.89
N GLY A 109 9.68 28.16 -12.16
CA GLY A 109 10.54 27.57 -11.14
C GLY A 109 11.66 26.69 -11.73
N ASP A 110 12.79 26.58 -11.02
CA ASP A 110 13.82 25.60 -11.36
C ASP A 110 13.34 24.19 -10.98
N GLY A 111 12.98 23.40 -11.98
CA GLY A 111 12.60 22.00 -11.81
C GLY A 111 13.84 21.12 -11.67
N PHE A 112 14.15 20.68 -10.45
CA PHE A 112 15.16 19.67 -10.18
C PHE A 112 14.50 18.44 -9.56
N GLY A 113 14.71 17.25 -10.15
CA GLY A 113 14.09 16.01 -9.67
C GLY A 113 13.79 15.02 -10.79
N MET A 114 13.02 13.99 -10.44
CA MET A 114 12.50 12.98 -11.36
C MET A 114 11.46 13.60 -12.30
N SER A 115 11.51 13.26 -13.59
CA SER A 115 10.50 13.69 -14.55
C SER A 115 9.21 12.89 -14.39
N VAL A 116 8.07 13.45 -14.84
CA VAL A 116 6.78 12.75 -14.78
C VAL A 116 6.83 11.43 -15.54
N SER A 117 7.47 11.38 -16.70
CA SER A 117 7.58 10.15 -17.49
C SER A 117 8.43 9.07 -16.82
N GLU A 118 9.50 9.44 -16.10
CA GLU A 118 10.27 8.50 -15.29
C GLU A 118 9.45 7.97 -14.11
N ALA A 119 8.67 8.85 -13.45
CA ALA A 119 7.80 8.47 -12.35
C ALA A 119 6.66 7.54 -12.79
N GLU A 120 6.05 7.82 -13.96
CA GLU A 120 5.02 6.95 -14.56
C GLU A 120 5.56 5.56 -14.87
N GLN A 121 6.75 5.48 -15.48
CA GLN A 121 7.38 4.18 -15.78
C GLN A 121 7.69 3.40 -14.51
N ALA A 122 8.20 4.07 -13.46
CA ALA A 122 8.44 3.45 -12.17
C ALA A 122 7.13 2.97 -11.52
N TYR A 123 6.06 3.76 -11.61
CA TYR A 123 4.75 3.42 -11.08
C TYR A 123 4.13 2.21 -11.79
N GLU A 124 4.15 2.17 -13.12
CA GLU A 124 3.68 1.00 -13.87
C GLU A 124 4.51 -0.25 -13.56
N ALA A 125 5.83 -0.11 -13.43
CA ALA A 125 6.70 -1.23 -13.07
C ALA A 125 6.39 -1.80 -11.67
N GLU A 126 6.05 -0.96 -10.69
CA GLU A 126 5.62 -1.43 -9.36
C GLU A 126 4.22 -2.06 -9.40
N LYS A 127 3.30 -1.48 -10.18
CA LYS A 127 1.95 -2.06 -10.40
C LYS A 127 2.00 -3.47 -10.98
N GLU A 128 2.94 -3.74 -11.89
CA GLU A 128 3.14 -5.09 -12.45
C GLU A 128 3.72 -6.10 -11.45
N LYS A 129 4.43 -5.63 -10.41
CA LYS A 129 4.99 -6.48 -9.35
C LYS A 129 3.93 -6.83 -8.30
N MET A 130 2.98 -5.93 -8.05
CA MET A 130 1.89 -6.14 -7.09
C MET A 130 1.18 -7.50 -7.28
N PRO A 131 0.68 -7.90 -8.47
CA PRO A 131 0.03 -9.20 -8.63
C PRO A 131 0.97 -10.38 -8.36
N LYS A 132 2.24 -10.29 -8.78
CA LYS A 132 3.24 -11.36 -8.56
C LYS A 132 3.48 -11.61 -7.07
N ASN A 133 3.48 -10.53 -6.28
CA ASN A 133 3.70 -10.59 -4.84
C ASN A 133 2.41 -10.88 -4.06
N ALA A 134 1.24 -10.53 -4.61
CA ALA A 134 -0.06 -10.72 -3.97
C ALA A 134 -0.40 -12.20 -3.77
N PHE A 135 0.00 -13.09 -4.69
CA PHE A 135 -0.31 -14.53 -4.64
C PHE A 135 0.67 -15.39 -3.84
N VAL A 136 1.43 -14.81 -2.91
CA VAL A 136 2.29 -15.60 -2.00
C VAL A 136 1.45 -16.12 -0.84
N GLN A 137 0.81 -17.27 -1.01
CA GLN A 137 0.10 -17.96 0.06
C GLN A 137 1.04 -18.96 0.74
N PRO A 138 1.11 -19.03 2.08
CA PRO A 138 1.81 -20.12 2.76
C PRO A 138 1.20 -21.47 2.36
N PRO A 139 1.99 -22.54 2.23
CA PRO A 139 1.48 -23.85 1.85
C PRO A 139 0.37 -24.28 2.81
N PHE A 140 -0.82 -24.53 2.27
CA PHE A 140 -1.95 -25.04 3.05
C PHE A 140 -2.04 -26.56 2.88
N SER A 141 -2.28 -27.26 3.99
CA SER A 141 -2.59 -28.69 3.97
C SER A 141 -4.10 -28.85 4.10
N PHE A 142 -4.73 -29.53 3.14
CA PHE A 142 -6.11 -30.00 3.32
C PHE A 142 -6.07 -31.45 3.83
N LYS A 143 -6.91 -31.76 4.81
CA LYS A 143 -7.20 -33.17 5.14
C LYS A 143 -8.21 -33.67 4.11
N THR A 144 -7.82 -34.62 3.27
CA THR A 144 -8.78 -35.36 2.45
C THR A 144 -9.70 -36.16 3.36
N ALA A 145 -11.01 -36.01 3.19
CA ALA A 145 -11.99 -36.90 3.80
C ALA A 145 -11.88 -38.28 3.14
N GLY A 146 -10.93 -39.08 3.59
CA GLY A 146 -10.63 -40.38 2.99
C GLY A 146 -9.25 -40.87 3.41
N GLY A 147 -9.16 -41.35 4.64
CA GLY A 147 -8.04 -42.14 5.15
C GLY A 147 -8.59 -43.01 6.26
N ASN A 148 -8.83 -44.29 5.92
CA ASN A 148 -9.31 -45.34 6.84
C ASN A 148 -8.43 -45.46 8.07
#